data_AF-A0A846PKD8-F1
#
_entry.id   AF-A0A846PKD8-F1
#
_cell.length_a   1.000
_cell.length_b   1.000
_cell.length_c   1.000
_cell.angle_alpha   90.00
_cell.angle_beta   90.00
_cell.angle_gamma   90.00
#
_symmetry.space_group_name_H-M   'P 1'
#
loop_
_entity.id
_entity.type
_entity.pdbx_description
1 polymer ?
#
loop_
_entity_poly.entity_id
_entity_poly.type
_entity_poly.pdbx_seq_one_letter_code
_entity_poly.pdbx_strand_id
1 'polypeptide(L)'
;MVEERPFCPECGDPLSIATEKDDETGEIMIDFFCEGAGDDEYHLRIQTRLTDVDLKGLKKVGKTMKRQMVVELMNRKPEPYSKV
;
A
#
# COMPACT_ATOMS: atom_id res chain seq x y z
N MET A 1 16.39 17.92 -0.35
CA MET A 1 15.99 16.78 0.50
C MET A 1 15.90 15.60 -0.44
N VAL A 2 16.73 14.57 -0.28
CA VAL A 2 16.60 13.37 -1.11
C VAL A 2 15.48 12.56 -0.47
N GLU A 3 14.36 12.44 -1.16
CA GLU A 3 13.28 11.55 -0.73
C GLU A 3 13.79 10.12 -0.90
N GLU A 4 14.32 9.51 0.16
CA GLU A 4 14.64 8.08 0.18
C GLU A 4 13.33 7.30 0.08
N ARG A 5 12.99 6.85 -1.12
CA ARG A 5 11.84 5.99 -1.38
C ARG A 5 12.23 4.53 -1.12
N PRO A 6 11.33 3.69 -0.61
CA PRO A 6 11.58 2.26 -0.53
C PRO A 6 11.74 1.70 -1.96
N PHE A 7 12.68 0.80 -2.14
CA PHE A 7 12.96 0.17 -3.44
C PHE A 7 12.34 -1.23 -3.51
N CYS A 8 11.91 -1.62 -4.70
CA CYS A 8 11.44 -2.95 -5.01
C CYS A 8 12.59 -3.95 -4.78
N PRO A 9 12.38 -5.03 -4.01
CA PRO A 9 13.43 -6.00 -3.76
C PRO A 9 13.77 -6.86 -4.99
N GLU A 10 12.94 -6.83 -6.05
CA GLU A 10 13.14 -7.64 -7.25
C GLU A 10 13.93 -6.89 -8.34
N CYS A 11 13.50 -5.68 -8.70
CA CYS A 11 14.11 -4.89 -9.78
C CYS A 11 14.99 -3.73 -9.29
N GLY A 12 14.88 -3.32 -8.02
CA GLY A 12 15.62 -2.20 -7.47
C GLY A 12 15.08 -0.81 -7.83
N ASP A 13 13.95 -0.73 -8.55
CA ASP A 13 13.26 0.54 -8.82
C ASP A 13 12.46 1.04 -7.60
N PRO A 14 12.20 2.35 -7.46
CA PRO A 14 11.37 2.88 -6.39
C PRO A 14 9.95 2.28 -6.40
N LEU A 15 9.45 1.89 -5.23
CA LEU A 15 8.06 1.44 -5.07
C LEU A 15 7.09 2.61 -5.14
N SER A 16 5.97 2.36 -5.80
CA SER A 16 4.82 3.25 -5.80
C SER A 16 3.86 2.89 -4.69
N ILE A 17 3.10 3.88 -4.22
CA ILE A 17 2.25 3.78 -3.04
C ILE A 17 0.82 4.18 -3.43
N ALA A 18 -0.15 3.34 -3.12
CA ALA A 18 -1.56 3.66 -3.20
C ALA A 18 -2.22 3.49 -1.83
N THR A 19 -3.28 4.26 -1.60
CA THR A 19 -4.17 4.08 -0.45
C THR A 19 -5.55 3.74 -0.96
N GLU A 20 -6.06 2.58 -0.55
CA GLU A 20 -7.39 2.11 -0.91
C GLU A 20 -8.28 2.05 0.33
N LYS A 21 -9.59 2.02 0.10
CA LYS A 21 -10.56 1.76 1.16
C LYS A 21 -11.34 0.51 0.77
N ASP A 22 -11.34 -0.47 1.66
CA ASP A 22 -12.13 -1.66 1.53
C ASP A 22 -13.63 -1.30 1.62
N ASP A 23 -14.40 -1.63 0.59
CA ASP A 23 -15.82 -1.26 0.51
C ASP A 23 -16.69 -2.01 1.52
N GLU A 24 -16.31 -3.23 1.92
CA GLU A 24 -17.08 -4.06 2.84
C GLU A 24 -16.89 -3.64 4.30
N THR A 25 -15.64 -3.46 4.71
CA THR A 25 -15.25 -3.19 6.10
C THR A 25 -15.03 -1.69 6.36
N GLY A 26 -14.85 -0.89 5.32
CA GLY A 26 -14.44 0.51 5.43
C GLY A 26 -13.00 0.71 5.89
N GLU A 27 -12.21 -0.38 5.90
CA GLU A 27 -10.81 -0.37 6.30
C GLU A 27 -9.94 0.34 5.25
N ILE A 28 -9.01 1.15 5.72
CA ILE A 28 -8.02 1.83 4.90
C ILE A 28 -6.85 0.86 4.71
N MET A 29 -6.50 0.59 3.47
CA MET A 29 -5.37 -0.25 3.08
C MET A 29 -4.30 0.62 2.42
N ILE A 30 -3.05 0.20 2.56
CA ILE A 30 -1.90 0.84 1.90
C ILE A 30 -1.21 -0.21 1.06
N ASP A 31 -1.02 0.08 -0.21
CA ASP A 31 -0.42 -0.82 -1.19
C ASP A 31 0.91 -0.25 -1.66
N PHE A 32 1.97 -1.06 -1.59
CA PHE A 32 3.24 -0.80 -2.22
C PHE A 32 3.39 -1.71 -3.42
N PHE A 33 3.67 -1.17 -4.59
CA PHE A 33 3.75 -1.96 -5.82
C PHE A 33 4.82 -1.42 -6.77
N CYS A 34 5.36 -2.30 -7.61
CA CYS A 34 6.24 -1.93 -8.71
C CYS A 34 5.40 -1.43 -9.91
N GLU A 35 5.81 -0.31 -10.52
CA GLU A 35 5.21 0.24 -11.77
C GLU A 35 5.94 -0.23 -13.05
N GLY A 36 6.78 -1.28 -12.95
CA GLY A 36 7.56 -1.81 -14.06
C GLY A 36 6.71 -2.30 -15.23
N ALA A 37 7.24 -2.16 -16.46
CA ALA A 37 6.61 -2.66 -17.68
C ALA A 37 6.99 -4.14 -17.89
N GLY A 38 6.13 -5.07 -17.47
CA GLY A 38 6.34 -6.51 -17.60
C GLY A 38 5.82 -7.29 -16.40
N ASP A 39 6.20 -8.57 -16.31
CA ASP A 39 5.92 -9.53 -15.22
C ASP A 39 6.42 -9.10 -13.81
N ASP A 40 6.43 -7.82 -13.46
CA ASP A 40 6.81 -7.34 -12.14
C ASP A 40 5.67 -7.64 -11.13
N GLU A 41 5.84 -8.73 -10.37
CA GLU A 41 4.84 -9.30 -9.46
C GLU A 41 4.86 -8.67 -8.05
N TYR A 42 5.86 -7.83 -7.72
CA TYR A 42 6.00 -7.29 -6.37
C TYR A 42 4.86 -6.33 -5.99
N HIS A 43 3.98 -6.82 -5.12
CA HIS A 43 2.89 -6.07 -4.54
C HIS A 43 2.73 -6.45 -3.07
N LEU A 44 2.87 -5.47 -2.18
CA LEU A 44 2.72 -5.61 -0.73
C LEU A 44 1.52 -4.80 -0.27
N ARG A 45 0.61 -5.43 0.48
CA ARG A 45 -0.56 -4.78 1.07
C ARG A 45 -0.43 -4.71 2.59
N ILE A 46 -0.69 -3.53 3.14
CA ILE A 46 -0.81 -3.28 4.57
C ILE A 46 -2.27 -3.04 4.91
N GLN A 47 -2.82 -3.97 5.69
CA GLN A 47 -4.12 -3.85 6.35
C GLN A 47 -3.93 -3.05 7.63
N THR A 48 -4.29 -1.77 7.60
CA THR A 48 -4.01 -0.84 8.71
C THR A 48 -4.98 -1.01 9.88
N ARG A 49 -6.10 -1.70 9.66
CA ARG A 49 -7.26 -1.75 10.56
C ARG A 49 -7.80 -0.36 10.88
N LEU A 50 -7.49 0.70 10.13
CA LEU A 50 -8.02 2.04 10.35
C LEU A 50 -9.25 2.27 9.48
N THR A 51 -10.21 3.03 10.00
CA THR A 51 -11.37 3.51 9.24
C THR A 51 -11.43 5.03 9.25
N ASP A 52 -12.27 5.63 8.42
CA ASP A 52 -12.57 7.07 8.48
C ASP A 52 -13.05 7.55 9.85
N VAL A 53 -13.74 6.68 10.61
CA VAL A 53 -14.21 6.99 11.95
C VAL A 53 -13.04 7.16 12.91
N ASP A 54 -12.02 6.30 12.79
CA ASP A 54 -10.79 6.39 13.57
C ASP A 54 -10.03 7.68 13.25
N LEU A 55 -9.90 8.03 11.97
CA LEU A 55 -9.26 9.28 11.53
C LEU A 55 -9.98 10.51 12.08
N LYS A 56 -11.32 10.53 12.06
CA LYS A 56 -12.13 11.61 12.67
C LYS A 56 -11.92 11.69 14.18
N GLY A 57 -11.53 10.60 14.83
CA GLY A 57 -11.19 10.54 16.25
C GLY A 57 -9.82 11.12 16.59
N LEU A 58 -8.92 11.29 15.62
CA LEU A 58 -7.53 11.77 15.76
C LEU A 58 -7.39 13.30 15.60
N LYS A 59 -8.38 14.08 16.05
CA LYS A 59 -8.39 15.55 15.90
C LYS A 59 -7.56 16.33 16.93
N LYS A 60 -7.01 15.67 17.95
CA LYS A 60 -6.22 16.32 19.02
C LYS A 60 -4.75 16.03 18.80
N VAL A 61 -3.93 17.07 18.72
CA VAL A 61 -2.46 16.96 18.65
C VAL A 61 -1.95 16.15 19.84
N GLY A 62 -1.09 15.16 19.55
CA GLY A 62 -0.52 14.25 20.55
C GLY A 62 -1.43 13.07 20.93
N LYS A 63 -2.66 12.97 20.39
CA LYS A 63 -3.49 11.78 20.57
C LYS A 63 -2.88 10.63 19.77
N THR A 64 -2.54 9.55 20.47
CA THR A 64 -2.01 8.33 19.86
C THR A 64 -3.08 7.25 19.79
N MET A 65 -3.02 6.43 18.75
CA MET A 65 -3.80 5.22 18.60
C MET A 65 -2.86 4.08 18.27
N LYS A 66 -3.09 2.92 18.89
CA LYS A 66 -2.32 1.69 18.62
C LYS A 66 -3.27 0.67 18.01
N ARG A 67 -2.90 0.11 16.86
CA ARG A 67 -3.57 -1.05 16.24
C ARG A 67 -2.52 -2.02 15.72
N GLN A 68 -2.91 -3.29 15.68
CA GLN A 68 -2.12 -4.30 15.00
C GLN A 68 -2.30 -4.13 13.49
N MET A 69 -1.20 -4.05 12.77
CA MET A 69 -1.18 -4.03 11.31
C MET A 69 -0.90 -5.44 10.80
N VAL A 70 -1.51 -5.81 9.68
CA VAL A 70 -1.17 -7.05 8.96
C VAL A 70 -0.52 -6.65 7.64
N VAL A 71 0.58 -7.32 7.32
CA VAL A 71 1.35 -7.08 6.10
C VAL A 71 1.32 -8.37 5.29
N GLU A 72 0.85 -8.28 4.05
CA GLU A 72 0.67 -9.42 3.14
C GLU A 72 1.37 -9.14 1.82
N LEU A 73 2.18 -10.10 1.36
CA LEU A 73 2.72 -10.09 0.01
C LEU A 73 1.66 -10.68 -0.93
N MET A 74 1.21 -9.87 -1.88
CA MET A 74 0.19 -10.22 -2.85
C MET A 74 0.85 -10.93 -4.04
N ASN A 75 0.23 -12.01 -4.51
CA ASN A 75 0.62 -12.64 -5.78
C ASN A 75 -0.09 -11.89 -6.92
N ARG A 76 0.57 -10.90 -7.53
CA ARG A 76 0.05 -10.25 -8.74
C ARG A 76 0.45 -11.10 -9.96
N LYS A 77 -0.53 -11.61 -10.71
CA LYS A 77 -0.22 -12.25 -12.00
C LYS A 77 0.24 -11.17 -12.99
N PRO A 78 1.27 -11.42 -13.80
CA PRO A 78 1.69 -10.56 -14.90
C PRO A 78 0.49 -10.16 -15.77
N GLU A 79 0.30 -8.86 -15.97
CA GLU A 79 -0.68 -8.40 -16.96
C GLU A 79 -0.08 -8.57 -18.36
N PRO A 80 -0.70 -9.33 -19.27
CA PRO A 80 -0.15 -9.55 -20.60
C PRO A 80 -0.10 -8.22 -21.36
N TYR A 81 1.08 -7.86 -21.85
CA TYR A 81 1.32 -6.67 -22.65
C TYR A 81 0.44 -6.68 -23.91
N SER A 82 -0.64 -5.88 -23.93
CA SER A 82 -1.44 -5.65 -25.12
C SER A 82 -0.91 -4.43 -25.84
N LYS A 83 -0.20 -4.63 -26.97
CA LYS A 83 0.06 -3.54 -27.93
C LYS A 83 -1.29 -3.07 -28.47
N VAL A 84 -1.69 -1.85 -28.11
CA VAL A 84 -2.70 -1.10 -28.84
C VAL A 84 -2.08 -0.56 -30.12
#